data_AF-A0A7W8JUF5-F1
#
_entry.id   AF-A0A7W8JUF5-F1
#
_cell.length_a   1.000
_cell.length_b   1.000
_cell.length_c   1.000
_cell.angle_alpha   90.00
_cell.angle_beta   90.00
_cell.angle_gamma   90.00
#
_symmetry.space_group_name_H-M   'P 1'
#
loop_
_entity.id
_entity.type
_entity.pdbx_description
1 polymer ?
#
loop_
_entity_poly.entity_id
_entity_poly.type
_entity_poly.pdbx_seq_one_letter_code
_entity_poly.pdbx_strand_id
1 'polypeptide(L)' 'MRVDEISTDAAPDCNRAAFSEAWWLWWLTLTELLTRIEGGETAKGDLTELVRRCYL' A
#
# COMPACT_ATOMS: atom_id res chain seq x y z
N MET A 1 -7.77 -17.15 -14.71
CA MET A 1 -7.38 -16.06 -13.82
C MET A 1 -7.30 -16.65 -12.42
N ARG A 2 -6.10 -16.70 -11.81
CA ARG A 2 -5.90 -17.24 -10.45
C ARG A 2 -6.05 -16.07 -9.48
N VAL A 3 -6.88 -16.25 -8.46
CA VAL A 3 -6.99 -15.33 -7.33
C VAL A 3 -6.32 -16.05 -6.17
N ASP A 4 -5.18 -15.52 -5.73
CA ASP A 4 -4.46 -16.09 -4.59
C ASP A 4 -5.12 -15.61 -3.30
N GLU A 5 -5.39 -16.55 -2.40
CA GLU A 5 -6.00 -16.27 -1.10
C GLU A 5 -4.96 -15.57 -0.21
N ILE A 6 -5.26 -14.33 0.20
CA ILE A 6 -4.39 -13.56 1.08
C ILE A 6 -4.69 -14.00 2.52
N SER A 7 -3.81 -14.83 3.09
CA SER A 7 -3.82 -15.13 4.51
C SER A 7 -3.34 -13.91 5.30
N THR A 8 -4.12 -13.48 6.30
CA THR A 8 -3.92 -12.22 7.03
C THR A 8 -2.63 -12.14 7.86
N ASP A 9 -2.00 -13.27 8.17
CA ASP A 9 -0.79 -13.30 9.03
C ASP A 9 0.52 -13.43 8.24
N ALA A 10 0.45 -13.59 6.92
CA ALA A 10 1.62 -13.69 6.06
C ALA A 10 1.65 -12.54 5.06
N ALA A 11 2.79 -11.84 4.99
CA ALA A 11 3.05 -10.93 3.89
C ALA A 11 2.94 -11.73 2.57
N PRO A 12 2.08 -11.33 1.61
CA PRO A 12 1.94 -12.04 0.36
C PRO A 12 3.28 -12.07 -0.39
N ASP A 13 3.58 -13.18 -1.07
CA ASP A 13 4.80 -13.33 -1.89
C ASP A 13 4.65 -12.54 -3.20
N CYS A 14 4.66 -11.22 -3.08
CA CYS A 14 4.56 -10.30 -4.21
C CYS A 14 5.78 -10.41 -5.12
N ASN A 15 5.58 -10.21 -6.43
CA ASN A 15 6.68 -10.14 -7.38
C ASN A 15 7.68 -9.04 -6.99
N ARG A 16 8.85 -9.43 -6.47
CA ARG A 16 9.90 -8.51 -6.01
C ARG A 16 10.39 -7.57 -7.11
N ALA A 17 10.29 -7.94 -8.38
CA ALA A 17 10.67 -7.04 -9.48
C ALA A 17 9.70 -5.86 -9.66
N ALA A 18 8.48 -5.96 -9.13
CA ALA A 18 7.47 -4.91 -9.19
C ALA A 18 7.52 -3.95 -7.99
N PHE A 19 8.29 -4.28 -6.95
CA PHE A 19 8.39 -3.49 -5.73
C PHE A 19 9.85 -3.27 -5.37
N SER A 20 10.29 -2.02 -5.35
CA SER A 20 11.58 -1.66 -4.74
C SER A 20 11.58 -2.03 -3.25
N GLU A 21 12.70 -2.55 -2.75
CA GLU A 21 12.92 -3.19 -1.42
C GLU A 21 12.64 -2.33 -0.16
N ALA A 22 11.77 -1.33 -0.25
CA ALA A 22 11.25 -0.59 0.90
C ALA A 22 10.27 -1.48 1.68
N TRP A 23 10.81 -2.54 2.29
CA TRP A 23 10.07 -3.53 3.07
C TRP A 23 9.33 -2.89 4.26
N TRP A 24 9.79 -1.72 4.76
CA TRP A 24 9.07 -0.97 5.79
C TRP A 24 7.70 -0.48 5.32
N LEU A 25 7.49 -0.25 4.01
CA LEU A 25 6.22 0.27 3.47
C LEU A 25 5.10 -0.77 3.56
N TRP A 26 5.43 -2.02 3.83
CA TRP A 26 4.47 -3.11 4.01
C TRP A 26 3.66 -2.96 5.30
N TRP A 27 4.12 -2.13 6.23
CA TRP A 27 3.40 -1.78 7.46
C TRP A 27 3.26 -0.26 7.61
N LEU A 28 2.55 0.36 6.69
CA LEU A 28 2.05 1.72 6.87
C LEU A 28 0.63 1.69 7.43
N THR A 29 0.40 2.44 8.50
CA THR A 29 -0.96 2.81 8.89
C THR A 29 -1.55 3.81 7.88
N LEU A 30 -2.88 3.90 7.81
CA LEU A 30 -3.57 4.85 6.91
C LEU A 30 -3.11 6.30 7.13
N THR A 31 -2.89 6.69 8.38
CA THR A 31 -2.41 8.02 8.75
C THR A 31 -1.00 8.30 8.24
N GLU A 32 -0.09 7.32 8.38
CA GLU A 32 1.29 7.46 7.89
C GLU A 32 1.34 7.50 6.36
N LEU A 33 0.52 6.69 5.69
CA LEU A 33 0.38 6.72 4.24
C LEU A 33 -0.05 8.12 3.76
N LEU A 34 -1.13 8.67 4.34
CA LEU A 34 -1.62 9.99 3.95
C LEU A 34 -0.62 11.11 4.24
N THR A 35 0.04 11.06 5.41
CA THR A 35 1.07 12.05 5.79
C THR A 35 2.22 12.08 4.79
N ARG A 36 2.65 10.92 4.29
CA ARG A 36 3.74 10.84 3.29
C ARG A 36 3.34 11.41 1.94
N ILE A 37 2.11 11.12 1.50
CA ILE A 37 1.58 11.67 0.24
C ILE A 37 1.43 13.19 0.33
N GLU A 38 0.88 13.70 1.44
CA GLU A 38 0.78 15.14 1.70
C GLU A 38 2.16 15.80 1.83
N GLY A 39 3.17 15.07 2.30
CA GLY A 39 4.58 15.46 2.34
C GLY A 39 5.28 15.46 0.97
N GLY A 40 4.60 15.07 -0.11
CA GLY A 40 5.11 15.13 -1.48
C GLY A 40 5.67 13.81 -2.03
N GLU A 41 5.51 12.69 -1.31
CA GLU A 41 5.81 11.37 -1.90
C GLU A 41 4.85 11.06 -3.05
N THR A 42 5.39 10.49 -4.12
CA THR A 42 4.60 10.23 -5.33
C THR A 42 3.61 9.09 -5.07
N ALA A 43 2.32 9.39 -5.21
CA ALA A 43 1.26 8.41 -5.16
C ALA A 43 0.69 8.15 -6.56
N LYS A 44 0.16 6.94 -6.77
CA LYS A 44 -0.46 6.58 -8.04
C LYS A 44 -1.88 7.13 -8.11
N GLY A 45 -2.12 8.05 -9.05
CA GLY A 45 -3.46 8.57 -9.36
C GLY A 45 -4.21 9.02 -8.11
N ASP A 46 -5.42 8.48 -7.93
CA ASP A 46 -6.37 8.91 -6.90
C ASP A 46 -6.26 8.11 -5.59
N LEU A 47 -5.10 7.54 -5.28
CA LEU A 47 -4.89 6.72 -4.08
C LEU A 47 -5.36 7.43 -2.80
N THR A 48 -5.06 8.72 -2.65
CA THR A 48 -5.50 9.53 -1.51
C THR A 48 -7.02 9.58 -1.37
N GLU A 49 -7.74 9.76 -2.48
CA GLU A 49 -9.19 9.83 -2.48
C GLU A 49 -9.82 8.47 -2.15
N LEU A 50 -9.28 7.39 -2.72
CA LEU A 50 -9.72 6.03 -2.41
C LEU A 50 -9.54 5.69 -0.94
N VAL A 51 -8.37 5.98 -0.37
CA VAL A 51 -8.09 5.76 1.06
C VAL A 51 -9.10 6.51 1.93
N ARG A 52 -9.36 7.78 1.61
CA ARG A 52 -10.32 8.61 2.36
C ARG A 52 -11.75 8.10 2.25
N ARG A 53 -12.20 7.59 1.09
CA ARG A 53 -13.59 7.11 0.91
C ARG A 53 -13.84 5.73 1.49
N CYS A 54 -12.82 4.88 1.54
CA CYS A 54 -12.96 3.48 1.92
C CYS A 54 -12.66 3.22 3.41
N TYR A 55 -11.87 4.09 4.05
CA TYR A 55 -11.33 3.82 5.38
C TYR A 55 -11.39 4.99 6.38
N LEU A 56 -11.93 6.14 5.97
CA LEU A 56 -12.20 7.31 6.82
C LEU A 56 -13.66 7.74 6.65
#